data_AF-A0A842Y2V6-F1
#
_entry.id   AF-A0A842Y2V6-F1
#
_cell.length_a   1.000
_cell.length_b   1.000
_cell.length_c   1.000
_cell.angle_alpha   90.00
_cell.angle_beta   90.00
_cell.angle_gamma   90.00
#
_symmetry.space_group_name_H-M   'P 1'
#
loop_
_entity.id
_entity.type
_entity.pdbx_description
1 polymer ?
#
loop_
_entity_poly.entity_id
_entity_poly.type
_entity_poly.pdbx_seq_one_letter_code
_entity_poly.pdbx_strand_id
1 'polypeptide(L)'
;MTKAEILAQIKTAEDDAKSIISEAKELKIKKVQESKNKARELVKSAEIDSVKLSEQKIAQAKELFTSEKGSLLKKGLTEAETIKSDASRNIKKTTDYLVEQFERAINA
;
A
#
# COMPACT_ATOMS: atom_id res chain seq x y z
N MET A 1 -66.72 -10.54 -38.02
CA MET A 1 -66.18 -9.30 -37.42
C MET A 1 -66.54 -8.13 -38.31
N THR A 2 -67.04 -7.06 -37.69
CA THR A 2 -67.34 -5.81 -38.37
C THR A 2 -66.07 -5.00 -38.57
N LYS A 3 -66.06 -4.12 -39.57
CA LYS A 3 -64.94 -3.22 -39.85
C LYS A 3 -64.57 -2.35 -38.64
N ALA A 4 -65.54 -2.03 -37.78
CA ALA A 4 -65.35 -1.25 -36.56
C ALA A 4 -64.58 -2.02 -35.47
N GLU A 5 -64.87 -3.31 -35.29
CA GLU A 5 -64.17 -4.16 -34.31
C GLU A 5 -62.68 -4.33 -34.67
N ILE A 6 -62.37 -4.46 -35.96
CA ILE A 6 -61.00 -4.57 -36.46
C ILE A 6 -60.21 -3.28 -36.21
N LEU A 7 -60.82 -2.12 -36.49
CA LEU A 7 -60.22 -0.81 -36.22
C LEU A 7 -59.97 -0.58 -34.72
N ALA A 8 -60.88 -1.01 -33.86
CA ALA A 8 -60.71 -0.94 -32.41
C ALA A 8 -59.53 -1.80 -31.94
N GLN A 9 -59.42 -3.05 -32.45
CA GLN A 9 -58.29 -3.94 -32.14
C GLN A 9 -56.95 -3.37 -32.60
N ILE A 10 -56.89 -2.78 -33.80
CA ILE A 10 -55.67 -2.13 -34.31
C ILE A 10 -55.26 -0.97 -33.41
N LYS A 11 -56.21 -0.14 -32.99
CA LYS A 11 -55.93 1.00 -32.12
C LYS A 11 -55.41 0.55 -30.75
N THR A 12 -56.00 -0.47 -30.15
CA THR A 12 -55.49 -1.06 -28.91
C THR A 12 -54.08 -1.59 -29.08
N ALA A 13 -53.81 -2.33 -30.16
CA ALA A 13 -52.48 -2.86 -30.44
C ALA A 13 -51.43 -1.75 -30.67
N GLU A 14 -51.81 -0.63 -31.30
CA GLU A 14 -50.93 0.53 -31.46
C GLU A 14 -50.60 1.19 -30.11
N ASP A 15 -51.59 1.33 -29.23
CA ASP A 15 -51.39 1.96 -27.93
C ASP A 15 -50.57 1.06 -26.99
N ASP A 16 -50.80 -0.26 -27.04
CA ASP A 16 -49.97 -1.26 -26.34
C ASP A 16 -48.52 -1.21 -26.84
N ALA A 17 -48.31 -1.15 -28.15
CA ALA A 17 -46.97 -1.03 -28.73
C ALA A 17 -46.26 0.25 -28.29
N LYS A 18 -46.97 1.39 -28.22
CA LYS A 18 -46.42 2.64 -27.69
C LYS A 18 -46.05 2.53 -26.21
N SER A 19 -46.88 1.86 -25.39
CA SER A 19 -46.58 1.62 -23.97
C SER A 19 -45.31 0.80 -23.80
N ILE A 20 -45.18 -0.32 -24.52
CA ILE A 20 -44.00 -1.18 -24.50
C ILE A 20 -42.73 -0.40 -24.86
N ILE A 21 -42.81 0.46 -25.88
CA ILE A 21 -41.66 1.29 -26.29
C ILE A 21 -41.30 2.31 -25.20
N SER A 22 -42.30 2.92 -24.55
CA SER A 22 -42.06 3.88 -23.46
C SER A 22 -41.40 3.21 -22.26
N GLU A 23 -41.93 2.07 -21.81
CA GLU A 23 -41.39 1.28 -20.72
C GLU A 23 -39.96 0.81 -21.03
N ALA A 24 -39.71 0.33 -22.26
CA ALA A 24 -38.37 -0.08 -22.68
C ALA A 24 -37.36 1.08 -22.65
N LYS A 25 -37.78 2.30 -23.01
CA LYS A 25 -36.94 3.51 -22.92
C LYS A 25 -36.63 3.86 -21.46
N GLU A 26 -37.61 3.83 -20.58
CA GLU A 26 -37.42 4.09 -19.15
C GLU A 26 -36.49 3.07 -18.51
N LEU A 27 -36.69 1.77 -18.79
CA LEU A 27 -35.83 0.70 -18.31
C LEU A 27 -34.39 0.87 -18.82
N LYS A 28 -34.21 1.26 -20.08
CA LYS A 28 -32.88 1.55 -20.64
C LYS A 28 -32.20 2.69 -19.88
N ILE A 29 -32.91 3.80 -19.64
CA ILE A 29 -32.36 4.96 -18.92
C ILE A 29 -31.98 4.56 -17.49
N LYS A 30 -32.89 3.87 -16.78
CA LYS A 30 -32.66 3.38 -15.43
C LYS A 30 -31.44 2.46 -15.38
N LYS A 31 -31.32 1.53 -16.32
CA LYS A 31 -30.17 0.60 -16.37
C LYS A 31 -28.85 1.32 -16.60
N VAL A 32 -28.83 2.31 -17.49
CA VAL A 32 -27.64 3.13 -17.75
C VAL A 32 -27.25 3.94 -16.50
N GLN A 33 -28.22 4.52 -15.80
CA GLN A 33 -27.97 5.26 -14.56
C GLN A 33 -27.46 4.35 -13.45
N GLU A 34 -28.07 3.18 -13.25
CA GLU A 34 -27.60 2.16 -12.30
C GLU A 34 -26.15 1.74 -12.59
N SER A 35 -25.84 1.45 -13.86
CA SER A 35 -24.46 1.09 -14.27
C SER A 35 -23.48 2.23 -14.02
N LYS A 36 -23.86 3.48 -14.28
CA LYS A 36 -23.00 4.65 -14.01
C LYS A 36 -22.76 4.84 -12.50
N ASN A 37 -23.79 4.65 -11.68
CA ASN A 37 -23.66 4.75 -10.24
C ASN A 37 -22.75 3.65 -9.69
N LYS A 38 -22.95 2.41 -10.11
CA LYS A 38 -22.07 1.28 -9.75
C LYS A 38 -20.61 1.52 -10.18
N ALA A 39 -20.40 2.06 -11.37
CA ALA A 39 -19.04 2.40 -11.83
C ALA A 39 -18.38 3.45 -10.92
N ARG A 40 -19.12 4.50 -10.52
CA ARG A 40 -18.62 5.51 -9.58
C ARG A 40 -18.32 4.92 -8.20
N GLU A 41 -19.18 4.04 -7.70
CA GLU A 41 -18.96 3.34 -6.43
C GLU A 41 -17.71 2.46 -6.48
N LEU A 42 -17.48 1.74 -7.57
CA LEU A 42 -16.27 0.93 -7.76
C LEU A 42 -15.00 1.79 -7.77
N VAL A 43 -15.00 2.92 -8.48
CA VAL A 43 -13.84 3.83 -8.49
C VAL A 43 -13.59 4.38 -7.09
N LYS A 44 -14.64 4.84 -6.40
CA LYS A 44 -14.52 5.36 -5.04
C LYS A 44 -14.00 4.29 -4.06
N SER A 45 -14.49 3.05 -4.16
CA SER A 45 -13.98 1.94 -3.34
C SER A 45 -12.52 1.68 -3.63
N ALA A 46 -12.13 1.62 -4.91
CA ALA A 46 -10.75 1.40 -5.31
C ALA A 46 -9.80 2.50 -4.81
N GLU A 47 -10.24 3.77 -4.81
CA GLU A 47 -9.47 4.89 -4.24
C GLU A 47 -9.27 4.71 -2.72
N ILE A 48 -10.34 4.38 -1.99
CA ILE A 48 -10.28 4.14 -0.54
C ILE A 48 -9.34 2.97 -0.23
N ASP A 49 -9.48 1.87 -0.96
CA ASP A 49 -8.65 0.67 -0.79
C ASP A 49 -7.18 0.95 -1.13
N SER A 50 -6.93 1.77 -2.15
CA SER A 50 -5.57 2.19 -2.52
C SER A 50 -4.91 3.02 -1.43
N VAL A 51 -5.61 4.00 -0.87
CA VAL A 51 -5.11 4.83 0.25
C VAL A 51 -4.83 3.96 1.46
N LYS A 52 -5.78 3.09 1.83
CA LYS A 52 -5.62 2.16 2.96
C LYS A 52 -4.42 1.24 2.78
N LEU A 53 -4.23 0.68 1.58
CA LEU A 53 -3.09 -0.18 1.27
C LEU A 53 -1.78 0.60 1.35
N SER A 54 -1.74 1.83 0.84
CA SER A 54 -0.57 2.71 0.94
C SER A 54 -0.19 3.00 2.40
N GLU A 55 -1.16 3.37 3.23
CA GLU A 55 -0.94 3.61 4.66
C GLU A 55 -0.42 2.37 5.38
N GLN A 56 -1.00 1.20 5.09
CA GLN A 56 -0.54 -0.08 5.64
C GLN A 56 0.90 -0.38 5.23
N LYS A 57 1.26 -0.15 3.96
CA LYS A 57 2.64 -0.36 3.48
C LYS A 57 3.63 0.60 4.13
N ILE A 58 3.26 1.86 4.33
CA ILE A 58 4.09 2.84 5.04
C ILE A 58 4.28 2.43 6.51
N ALA A 59 3.23 1.97 7.18
CA ALA A 59 3.32 1.49 8.56
C ALA A 59 4.25 0.28 8.67
N GLN A 60 4.08 -0.73 7.81
CA GLN A 60 4.95 -1.91 7.74
C GLN A 60 6.41 -1.52 7.48
N ALA A 61 6.66 -0.60 6.54
CA ALA A 61 8.01 -0.12 6.26
C ALA A 61 8.63 0.56 7.50
N LYS A 62 7.88 1.38 8.23
CA LYS A 62 8.36 2.03 9.46
C LYS A 62 8.72 1.02 10.55
N GLU A 63 7.91 -0.01 10.72
CA GLU A 63 8.20 -1.09 11.68
C GLU A 63 9.48 -1.83 11.30
N LEU A 64 9.64 -2.18 10.02
CA LEU A 64 10.86 -2.81 9.50
C LEU A 64 12.09 -1.92 9.73
N PHE A 65 12.02 -0.64 9.35
CA PHE A 65 13.11 0.30 9.59
C PHE A 65 13.48 0.43 11.07
N THR A 66 12.49 0.44 11.96
CA THR A 66 12.72 0.53 13.40
C THR A 66 13.41 -0.73 13.93
N SER A 67 12.96 -1.91 13.48
CA SER A 67 13.55 -3.20 13.82
C SER A 67 15.00 -3.31 13.31
N GLU A 68 15.23 -2.99 12.04
CA GLU A 68 16.56 -3.01 11.42
C GLU A 68 17.51 -2.03 12.11
N LYS A 69 17.05 -0.80 12.39
CA LYS A 69 17.83 0.19 13.15
C LYS A 69 18.20 -0.34 14.52
N GLY A 70 17.26 -0.96 15.24
CA GLY A 70 17.53 -1.57 16.54
C GLY A 70 18.60 -2.67 16.47
N SER A 71 18.51 -3.53 15.44
CA SER A 71 19.50 -4.57 15.17
C SER A 71 20.90 -4.01 14.86
N LEU A 72 20.96 -3.01 13.98
CA LEU A 72 22.21 -2.31 13.62
C LEU A 72 22.87 -1.64 14.83
N LEU A 73 22.09 -0.94 15.65
CA LEU A 73 22.60 -0.31 16.87
C LEU A 73 23.13 -1.35 17.85
N LYS A 74 22.40 -2.45 18.06
CA LYS A 74 22.85 -3.54 18.94
C LYS A 74 24.16 -4.16 18.43
N LYS A 75 24.25 -4.43 17.13
CA LYS A 75 25.47 -4.95 16.49
C LYS A 75 26.64 -3.98 16.69
N GLY A 76 26.44 -2.69 16.41
CA GLY A 76 27.47 -1.67 16.59
C GLY A 76 27.94 -1.54 18.04
N LEU A 77 27.04 -1.66 19.01
CA LEU A 77 27.40 -1.68 20.44
C LEU A 77 28.28 -2.89 20.78
N THR A 78 27.91 -4.09 20.33
CA THR A 78 28.70 -5.31 20.55
C THR A 78 30.08 -5.22 19.90
N GLU A 79 30.17 -4.69 18.68
CA GLU A 79 31.45 -4.45 18.00
C GLU A 79 32.32 -3.45 18.76
N ALA A 80 31.74 -2.33 19.21
CA ALA A 80 32.45 -1.34 20.02
C ALA A 80 32.95 -1.90 21.36
N GLU A 81 32.14 -2.71 22.05
CA GLU A 81 32.55 -3.40 23.29
C GLU A 81 33.69 -4.38 23.04
N THR A 82 33.66 -5.09 21.91
CA THR A 82 34.72 -6.01 21.50
C THR A 82 36.02 -5.25 21.26
N ILE A 83 36.00 -4.18 20.47
CA ILE A 83 37.15 -3.31 20.21
C ILE A 83 37.70 -2.75 21.52
N LYS A 84 36.83 -2.26 22.42
CA LYS A 84 37.24 -1.73 23.73
C LYS A 84 37.93 -2.80 24.58
N SER A 85 37.39 -4.01 24.60
CA SER A 85 37.96 -5.14 25.34
C SER A 85 39.33 -5.54 24.79
N ASP A 86 39.44 -5.63 23.46
CA ASP A 86 40.69 -5.99 22.79
C ASP A 86 41.76 -4.90 22.95
N ALA A 87 41.38 -3.63 22.81
CA ALA A 87 42.27 -2.50 23.09
C ALA A 87 42.76 -2.53 24.54
N SER A 88 41.85 -2.69 25.51
CA SER A 88 42.18 -2.72 26.94
C SER A 88 43.19 -3.84 27.28
N ARG A 89 43.06 -5.00 26.65
CA ARG A 89 44.01 -6.11 26.80
C ARG A 89 45.40 -5.81 26.24
N ASN A 90 45.48 -5.01 25.17
CA ASN A 90 46.74 -4.69 24.52
C ASN A 90 47.46 -3.46 25.11
N ILE A 91 46.76 -2.55 25.79
CA ILE A 91 47.34 -1.31 26.35
C ILE A 91 48.62 -1.58 27.13
N LYS A 92 48.60 -2.52 28.09
CA LYS A 92 49.78 -2.79 28.93
C LYS A 92 50.97 -3.26 28.09
N LYS A 93 50.74 -4.22 27.19
CA LYS A 93 51.79 -4.77 26.31
C LYS A 93 52.38 -3.69 25.39
N THR A 94 51.54 -2.82 24.84
CA THR A 94 51.98 -1.71 23.99
C THR A 94 52.78 -0.67 24.77
N THR A 95 52.34 -0.31 25.98
CA THR A 95 53.09 0.61 26.85
C THR A 95 54.45 0.02 27.23
N ASP A 96 54.49 -1.25 27.65
CA ASP A 96 55.74 -1.94 28.02
C ASP A 96 56.71 -1.95 26.82
N TYR A 97 56.22 -2.27 25.62
CA TYR A 97 57.01 -2.24 24.38
C TYR A 97 57.54 -0.83 24.05
N LEU A 98 56.71 0.21 24.17
CA LEU A 98 57.13 1.58 23.90
C LEU A 98 58.23 2.03 24.87
N VAL A 99 58.08 1.75 26.17
CA VAL A 99 59.12 2.05 27.17
C VAL A 99 60.43 1.36 26.82
N GLU A 100 60.39 0.08 26.47
CA GLU A 100 61.58 -0.67 26.07
C GLU A 100 62.26 -0.08 24.83
N GLN A 101 61.50 0.35 23.82
CA GLN A 101 62.07 1.02 22.64
C GLN A 101 62.70 2.37 23.00
N PHE A 102 62.08 3.14 23.89
CA PHE A 102 62.63 4.41 24.37
C PHE A 102 63.95 4.19 25.13
N GLU A 103 64.01 3.21 26.03
CA GLU A 103 65.23 2.86 26.76
C GLU A 103 66.35 2.43 25.81
N ARG A 104 66.04 1.63 24.78
CA ARG A 104 67.03 1.26 23.75
C ARG A 104 67.53 2.46 22.95
N ALA A 105 66.66 3.42 22.63
CA ALA A 105 67.03 4.60 21.86
C ALA A 105 67.89 5.61 22.66
N ILE A 106 67.74 5.66 23.98
CA ILE A 106 68.55 6.53 24.86
C ILE A 106 69.92 5.90 25.17
N ASN A 107 69.99 4.57 25.23
CA ASN A 107 71.22 3.82 25.52
C ASN A 107 72.04 3.44 24.27
N ALA A 108 71.63 3.91 23.08
CA ALA A 108 72.34 3.75 21.81
C ALA A 108 73.08 5.04 21.43
#